data_AF-A0A7X4BZJ1-F1
#
_entry.id   AF-A0A7X4BZJ1-F1
#
_cell.length_a   1.000
_cell.length_b   1.000
_cell.length_c   1.000
_cell.angle_alpha   90.00
_cell.angle_beta   90.00
_cell.angle_gamma   90.00
#
_symmetry.space_group_name_H-M   'P 1'
#
loop_
_entity.id
_entity.type
_entity.pdbx_description
1 polymer ?
#
loop_
_entity_poly.entity_id
_entity_poly.type
_entity_poly.pdbx_seq_one_letter_code
_entity_poly.pdbx_strand_id
1 'polypeptide(L)'
;MSLNIKNEETCRLAAELARLTGETKTGAITVALRERLEREERARDIEERRRDLRAAAERYAKLVGPGPSAVEHGDFLYDERGLPR
;
A
#
# COMPACT_ATOMS: atom_id res chain seq x y z
N MET A 1 -18.65 25.46 8.22
CA MET A 1 -18.21 24.85 9.49
C MET A 1 -16.94 25.55 9.96
N SER A 2 -16.80 25.85 11.25
CA SER A 2 -15.58 26.45 11.81
C SER A 2 -14.79 25.43 12.63
N LEU A 3 -13.49 25.31 12.36
CA LEU A 3 -12.54 24.52 13.14
C LEU A 3 -11.73 25.50 14.00
N ASN A 4 -11.84 25.40 15.33
CA ASN A 4 -11.08 26.25 16.24
C ASN A 4 -9.89 25.49 16.82
N ILE A 5 -8.68 25.89 16.44
CA ILE A 5 -7.43 25.28 16.91
C ILE A 5 -6.77 26.23 17.90
N LYS A 6 -6.77 25.85 19.19
CA LYS A 6 -6.14 26.64 20.29
C LYS A 6 -4.69 26.25 20.56
N ASN A 7 -4.07 25.50 19.66
CA ASN A 7 -2.69 25.07 19.78
C ASN A 7 -1.78 26.07 19.03
N GLU A 8 -0.84 26.68 19.76
CA GLU A 8 0.07 27.71 19.20
C GLU A 8 1.00 27.16 18.12
N GLU A 9 1.54 25.97 18.33
CA GLU A 9 2.43 25.30 17.37
C GLU A 9 1.72 25.04 16.04
N THR A 10 0.50 24.52 16.08
CA THR A 10 -0.30 24.27 14.88
C THR A 10 -0.60 25.56 14.14
N CYS A 11 -0.92 26.63 14.86
CA CYS A 11 -1.12 27.96 14.29
C CYS A 11 0.16 28.53 13.64
N ARG A 12 1.34 28.26 14.22
CA ARG A 12 2.64 28.65 13.65
C ARG A 12 2.96 27.85 12.39
N LEU A 13 2.85 26.52 12.44
CA LEU A 13 3.08 25.64 11.29
C LEU A 13 2.15 25.98 10.12
N ALA A 14 0.86 26.21 10.38
CA ALA A 14 -0.09 26.62 9.35
C ALA A 14 0.25 27.97 8.74
N ALA A 15 0.75 28.92 9.54
CA ALA A 15 1.19 30.23 9.05
C ALA A 15 2.44 30.13 8.17
N GLU A 16 3.41 29.33 8.61
CA GLU A 16 4.65 29.11 7.88
C GLU A 16 4.40 28.40 6.55
N LEU A 17 3.60 27.32 6.57
CA LEU A 17 3.25 26.58 5.35
C LEU A 17 2.50 27.48 4.37
N ALA A 18 1.49 28.22 4.84
CA ALA A 18 0.75 29.18 4.02
C ALA A 18 1.67 30.25 3.39
N ARG A 19 2.63 30.77 4.15
CA ARG A 19 3.62 31.74 3.64
C ARG A 19 4.52 31.13 2.56
N LEU A 20 4.92 29.87 2.72
CA LEU A 20 5.79 29.18 1.77
C LEU A 20 5.05 28.78 0.48
N THR A 21 3.78 28.39 0.58
CA THR A 21 2.98 27.92 -0.57
C THR A 21 2.19 29.03 -1.25
N GLY A 22 2.06 30.20 -0.62
CA GLY A 22 1.21 31.29 -1.11
C GLY A 22 -0.29 31.05 -0.88
N GLU A 23 -0.64 30.08 -0.02
CA GLU A 23 -2.02 29.73 0.29
C GLU A 23 -2.54 30.45 1.55
N THR A 24 -3.82 30.31 1.85
CA THR A 24 -4.36 30.71 3.16
C THR A 24 -4.00 29.66 4.22
N LYS A 25 -3.97 30.04 5.51
CA LYS A 25 -3.75 29.07 6.61
C LYS A 25 -4.74 27.91 6.55
N THR A 26 -6.01 28.20 6.26
CA THR A 26 -7.04 27.17 6.11
C THR A 26 -6.75 26.26 4.92
N GLY A 27 -6.37 26.83 3.77
CA GLY A 27 -5.97 26.06 2.58
C GLY A 27 -4.81 25.12 2.87
N ALA A 28 -3.74 25.65 3.46
CA ALA A 28 -2.56 24.89 3.84
C ALA A 28 -2.90 23.73 4.80
N ILE A 29 -3.76 23.98 5.80
CA ILE A 29 -4.24 22.92 6.72
C ILE A 29 -5.06 21.88 5.96
N THR A 30 -5.99 22.30 5.10
CA THR A 30 -6.84 21.37 4.33
C THR A 30 -6.00 20.47 3.42
N VAL A 31 -5.00 21.03 2.73
CA VAL A 31 -4.09 20.26 1.88
C VAL A 31 -3.28 19.27 2.72
N ALA A 32 -2.64 19.74 3.79
CA ALA A 32 -1.84 18.88 4.66
C ALA A 32 -2.64 17.71 5.26
N LEU A 33 -3.88 17.96 5.70
CA LEU A 33 -4.77 16.93 6.21
C LEU A 33 -5.17 15.93 5.14
N ARG A 34 -5.53 16.40 3.94
CA ARG A 34 -5.89 15.53 2.81
C ARG A 34 -4.73 14.62 2.42
N GLU A 35 -3.53 15.17 2.28
CA GLU A 35 -2.35 14.36 1.96
C GLU A 35 -2.03 13.34 3.05
N ARG A 36 -2.19 13.69 4.34
CA ARG A 36 -1.96 12.76 5.44
C ARG A 36 -2.97 11.61 5.42
N LEU A 37 -4.24 11.92 5.17
CA LEU A 37 -5.31 10.93 5.04
C LEU A 37 -5.04 9.99 3.88
N GLU A 38 -4.72 10.51 2.69
CA GLU A 38 -4.40 9.68 1.53
C GLU A 38 -3.19 8.76 1.78
N ARG A 39 -2.15 9.24 2.47
CA ARG A 39 -1.00 8.39 2.84
C ARG A 39 -1.42 7.24 3.77
N GLU A 40 -2.29 7.51 4.74
CA GLU A 40 -2.80 6.49 5.66
C GLU A 40 -3.73 5.49 4.97
N GLU A 41 -4.63 5.95 4.11
CA GLU A 41 -5.52 5.09 3.32
C GLU A 41 -4.73 4.16 2.41
N ARG A 42 -3.73 4.67 1.68
CA ARG A 42 -2.85 3.85 0.85
C ARG A 42 -2.08 2.81 1.66
N ALA A 43 -1.57 3.19 2.84
CA ALA A 43 -0.86 2.26 3.71
C ALA A 43 -1.78 1.12 4.20
N ARG A 44 -3.03 1.44 4.54
CA ARG A 44 -4.04 0.45 4.96
C ARG A 44 -4.43 -0.48 3.81
N ASP A 45 -4.68 0.03 2.62
CA ASP A 45 -5.00 -0.79 1.43
C ASP A 45 -3.86 -1.77 1.10
N ILE A 46 -2.61 -1.33 1.17
CA ILE A 46 -1.45 -2.21 0.96
C ILE A 46 -1.42 -3.34 1.99
N GLU A 47 -1.65 -3.03 3.26
CA GLU A 47 -1.63 -4.03 4.34
C GLU A 47 -2.79 -5.01 4.22
N GLU A 48 -3.98 -4.54 3.87
CA GLU A 48 -5.15 -5.37 3.59
C GLU A 48 -4.88 -6.32 2.41
N ARG A 49 -4.38 -5.80 1.29
CA ARG A 49 -4.00 -6.64 0.14
C ARG A 49 -2.93 -7.67 0.48
N ARG A 50 -1.93 -7.31 1.30
CA ARG A 50 -0.90 -8.25 1.76
C ARG A 50 -1.51 -9.36 2.60
N ARG A 51 -2.45 -9.02 3.48
CA ARG A 51 -3.18 -9.99 4.28
C ARG A 51 -3.98 -10.95 3.40
N ASP A 52 -4.68 -10.43 2.40
CA ASP A 52 -5.48 -11.24 1.47
C ASP A 52 -4.62 -12.17 0.63
N LEU A 53 -3.51 -11.68 0.09
CA LEU A 53 -2.54 -12.49 -0.65
C LEU A 53 -1.95 -13.61 0.22
N ARG A 54 -1.59 -13.31 1.47
CA ARG A 54 -1.08 -14.31 2.41
C ARG A 54 -2.14 -15.35 2.71
N ALA A 55 -3.36 -14.93 3.01
CA ALA A 55 -4.47 -15.84 3.27
C ALA A 55 -4.77 -16.73 2.05
N ALA A 56 -4.70 -16.18 0.83
CA ALA A 56 -4.84 -16.97 -0.39
C ALA A 56 -3.70 -17.99 -0.54
N ALA A 57 -2.44 -17.56 -0.38
CA ALA A 57 -1.28 -18.44 -0.45
C ALA A 57 -1.36 -19.59 0.57
N GLU A 58 -1.77 -19.32 1.81
CA GLU A 58 -1.97 -20.33 2.85
C GLU A 58 -3.08 -21.32 2.51
N ARG A 59 -4.18 -20.86 1.88
CA ARG A 59 -5.24 -21.77 1.40
C ARG A 59 -4.72 -22.68 0.29
N TYR A 60 -4.01 -22.13 -0.70
CA TYR A 60 -3.45 -22.92 -1.79
C TYR A 60 -2.38 -23.90 -1.31
N ALA A 61 -1.49 -23.48 -0.42
CA ALA A 61 -0.44 -24.33 0.15
C ALA A 61 -0.99 -25.55 0.92
N LYS A 62 -2.23 -25.50 1.42
CA LYS A 62 -2.90 -26.65 2.05
C LYS A 62 -3.51 -27.62 1.04
N LEU A 63 -3.87 -27.14 -0.14
CA LEU A 63 -4.50 -27.93 -1.20
C LEU A 63 -3.46 -28.60 -2.10
N VAL A 64 -2.36 -27.89 -2.35
CA VAL A 64 -1.22 -28.40 -3.10
C VAL A 64 -0.30 -29.06 -2.08
N GLY A 65 -0.25 -30.40 -2.06
CA GLY A 65 0.78 -31.13 -1.32
C GLY A 65 2.20 -30.78 -1.82
N PRO A 66 3.28 -31.43 -1.34
CA PRO A 66 4.59 -31.28 -1.97
C PRO A 66 4.50 -31.78 -3.41
N GLY A 67 4.17 -30.87 -4.32
CA GLY A 67 4.11 -31.11 -5.76
C GLY A 67 5.52 -31.04 -6.33
N PRO A 68 5.71 -31.53 -7.57
CA PRO A 68 6.99 -31.45 -8.23
C PRO A 68 7.45 -29.99 -8.30
N SER A 69 8.72 -29.73 -8.05
CA SER A 69 9.30 -28.41 -8.30
C SER A 69 9.12 -28.03 -9.77
N ALA A 70 9.21 -26.74 -10.09
CA ALA A 70 9.20 -26.27 -11.48
C ALA A 70 10.25 -26.97 -12.36
N VAL A 71 11.33 -27.48 -11.75
CA VAL A 71 12.37 -28.29 -12.41
C VAL A 71 11.86 -29.71 -12.74
N GLU A 72 11.17 -30.37 -11.80
CA GLU A 72 10.61 -31.71 -12.01
C GLU A 72 9.43 -31.71 -13.01
N HIS A 73 8.70 -30.60 -13.14
CA HIS A 73 7.67 -30.45 -14.17
C HIS A 73 8.24 -30.37 -15.59
N GLY A 74 9.44 -29.81 -15.75
CA GLY A 74 10.12 -29.72 -17.04
C GLY A 74 10.36 -31.12 -17.63
N ASP A 75 10.91 -32.02 -16.83
CA ASP A 75 11.20 -33.41 -17.22
C ASP A 75 9.93 -34.25 -17.46
N PHE A 76 8.81 -33.88 -16.82
CA PHE A 76 7.52 -34.53 -17.01
C PHE A 76 6.84 -34.10 -18.32
N LEU A 77 6.97 -32.82 -18.70
CA LEU A 77 6.25 -32.23 -19.84
C LEU A 77 7.08 -32.19 -21.12
N TYR A 78 8.40 -32.16 -21.03
CA TYR A 78 9.31 -32.00 -22.16
C TYR A 78 10.39 -33.10 -22.16
N ASP A 79 10.85 -33.47 -23.35
CA ASP A 79 11.99 -34.36 -23.52
C ASP A 79 13.34 -33.63 -23.36
N GLU A 80 14.45 -34.36 -23.43
CA GLU A 80 15.81 -33.80 -23.31
C GLU A 80 16.16 -32.78 -24.41
N ARG A 81 15.36 -32.70 -25.48
CA ARG A 81 15.49 -31.73 -26.58
C ARG A 81 14.56 -30.53 -26.39
N GLY A 82 13.78 -30.49 -25.31
CA GLY A 82 12.81 -29.46 -25.00
C GLY A 82 11.51 -29.55 -25.80
N LEU A 83 11.22 -30.69 -26.43
CA LEU A 83 9.97 -30.92 -27.15
C LEU A 83 8.90 -31.49 -26.21
N PRO A 84 7.62 -31.09 -26.35
CA PRO A 84 6.54 -31.68 -25.56
C PRO A 84 6.49 -33.20 -25.76
N ARG A 85 6.38 -33.94 -24.65
CA ARG A 85 6.10 -35.38 -24.69
C ARG A 85 4.66 -35.68 -25.05
#